data_AF-A0A852KWQ5-F1
#
_entry.id   AF-A0A852KWQ5-F1
#
_cell.length_a   1.000
_cell.length_b   1.000
_cell.length_c   1.000
_cell.angle_alpha   90.00
_cell.angle_beta   90.00
_cell.angle_gamma   90.00
#
_symmetry.space_group_name_H-M   'P 1'
#
loop_
_entity.id
_entity.type
_entity.pdbx_description
1 polymer ?
#
loop_
_entity_poly.entity_id
_entity_poly.type
_entity_poly.pdbx_seq_one_letter_code
_entity_poly.pdbx_strand_id
1 'polypeptide(L)' 'IGVKQGDPMSPLLFNLALDPLLCKLETTGCGYQHCDKNVTALAFADDLVLLSSSWDGMTKNIKILETFCDLTGLKLQGEK' A
#
# COMPACT_ATOMS: atom_id res chain seq x y z
N ILE A 1 -19.57 -28.94 6.19
CA ILE A 1 -18.73 -29.31 5.03
C ILE A 1 -18.21 -28.00 4.45
N GLY A 2 -16.97 -27.65 4.76
CA GLY A 2 -16.37 -26.35 4.43
C GLY A 2 -15.74 -26.36 3.04
N VAL A 3 -15.95 -25.28 2.29
CA VAL A 3 -15.51 -25.08 0.91
C VAL A 3 -14.01 -24.81 0.87
N LYS A 4 -13.33 -25.19 -0.23
CA LYS A 4 -11.92 -24.84 -0.48
C LYS A 4 -11.76 -23.32 -0.43
N GLN A 5 -11.12 -22.82 0.63
CA GLN A 5 -10.54 -21.48 0.59
C GLN A 5 -9.49 -21.45 -0.52
N GLY A 6 -9.38 -20.32 -1.21
CA GLY A 6 -8.54 -20.13 -2.40
C GLY A 6 -7.07 -20.52 -2.21
N ASP A 7 -6.29 -20.40 -3.27
CA ASP A 7 -4.89 -20.82 -3.28
C ASP A 7 -4.15 -20.25 -2.05
N PRO A 8 -3.63 -21.09 -1.13
CA PRO A 8 -3.01 -20.64 0.12
C PRO A 8 -1.80 -19.73 -0.11
N MET A 9 -1.28 -19.66 -1.34
CA MET A 9 -0.19 -18.77 -1.73
C MET A 9 -0.63 -17.39 -2.22
N SER A 10 -1.90 -17.19 -2.55
CA SER A 10 -2.40 -15.89 -3.03
C SER A 10 -2.18 -14.74 -2.03
N PRO A 11 -2.39 -14.89 -0.71
CA PRO A 11 -2.15 -13.81 0.25
C PRO A 11 -0.66 -13.45 0.37
N LEU A 12 0.21 -14.46 0.29
CA LEU A 12 1.66 -14.26 0.35
C LEU A 12 2.18 -13.54 -0.91
N LEU A 13 1.69 -13.95 -2.08
CA LEU A 13 2.03 -13.30 -3.35
C LEU A 13 1.52 -11.86 -3.41
N PHE A 14 0.35 -11.58 -2.85
CA PHE A 14 -0.18 -10.23 -2.72
C PHE A 14 0.72 -9.35 -1.84
N ASN A 15 1.08 -9.83 -0.65
CA ASN A 15 2.01 -9.11 0.24
C ASN A 15 3.37 -8.87 -0.44
N LEU A 16 3.89 -9.85 -1.17
CA LEU A 16 5.15 -9.71 -1.90
C LEU A 16 5.04 -8.68 -3.03
N ALA A 17 3.88 -8.61 -3.70
CA ALA A 17 3.61 -7.61 -4.72
C ALA A 17 3.49 -6.19 -4.14
N LEU A 18 3.13 -6.02 -2.86
CA LEU A 18 3.08 -4.71 -2.21
C LEU A 18 4.45 -4.19 -1.74
N ASP A 19 5.44 -5.06 -1.55
CA ASP A 19 6.77 -4.68 -1.05
C ASP A 19 7.46 -3.57 -1.89
N PRO A 20 7.46 -3.61 -3.23
CA PRO A 20 8.03 -2.53 -4.05
C PRO A 20 7.30 -1.20 -3.89
N LEU A 21 5.98 -1.23 -3.68
CA LEU A 21 5.18 -0.04 -3.42
C LEU A 21 5.53 0.58 -2.07
N LEU A 22 5.66 -0.23 -1.02
CA LEU A 22 6.05 0.23 0.31
C LEU A 22 7.44 0.87 0.27
N CYS A 23 8.40 0.21 -0.38
CA CYS A 23 9.75 0.74 -0.56
C CYS A 23 9.74 2.10 -1.31
N LYS A 24 8.89 2.22 -2.34
CA LYS A 24 8.73 3.48 -3.09
C LYS A 24 8.11 4.59 -2.24
N LEU A 25 7.10 4.26 -1.44
CA LEU A 25 6.45 5.20 -0.53
C LEU A 25 7.40 5.67 0.57
N GLU A 26 8.20 4.79 1.17
CA GLU A 26 9.23 5.16 2.13
C GLU A 26 10.31 6.08 1.55
N THR A 27 10.76 5.80 0.32
CA THR A 27 11.87 6.54 -0.30
C THR A 27 11.44 7.89 -0.88
N THR A 28 10.24 7.96 -1.48
CA THR A 28 9.81 9.12 -2.30
C THR A 28 8.52 9.77 -1.83
N GLY A 29 7.76 9.10 -0.96
CA GLY A 29 6.52 9.60 -0.41
C GLY A 29 6.71 10.66 0.67
N CYS A 30 5.60 11.27 1.05
CA CYS A 30 5.52 12.26 2.11
C CYS A 30 4.72 11.67 3.28
N GLY A 31 5.43 11.13 4.26
CA GLY A 31 4.81 10.45 5.39
C GLY A 31 4.48 11.36 6.57
N TYR A 32 4.03 10.72 7.63
CA TYR A 32 3.85 11.32 8.94
C TYR A 32 5.08 11.07 9.80
N GLN A 33 5.67 12.14 10.34
CA GLN A 33 6.82 12.04 11.22
C GLN A 33 6.36 11.73 12.65
N HIS A 34 6.79 10.58 13.17
CA HIS A 34 6.56 10.18 14.55
C HIS A 34 7.91 9.81 15.19
N CYS A 35 8.38 10.67 16.10
CA CYS A 35 9.74 10.63 16.63
C CYS A 35 10.78 10.64 15.49
N ASP A 36 11.73 9.70 15.50
CA ASP A 36 12.76 9.55 14.45
C ASP A 36 12.29 8.69 13.25
N LYS A 37 11.00 8.35 13.17
CA LYS A 37 10.45 7.52 12.10
C LYS A 37 9.53 8.34 11.20
N ASN A 38 9.70 8.18 9.90
CA ASN A 38 8.78 8.70 8.89
C ASN A 38 7.90 7.53 8.41
N VAL A 39 6.60 7.56 8.70
CA VAL A 39 5.67 6.51 8.34
C VAL A 39 4.81 6.98 7.18
N THR A 40 4.96 6.36 6.02
CA THR A 40 4.27 6.73 4.76
C THR A 40 3.10 5.81 4.45
N ALA A 41 3.19 4.54 4.87
CA ALA A 41 2.13 3.56 4.71
C ALA A 41 2.18 2.49 5.81
N LEU A 42 1.03 1.87 6.05
CA LEU A 42 0.86 0.66 6.85
C LEU A 42 0.22 -0.39 5.96
N ALA A 43 0.82 -1.57 5.86
CA ALA A 43 0.25 -2.71 5.16
C ALA A 43 0.05 -3.86 6.14
N PHE A 44 -1.15 -4.43 6.15
CA PHE A 44 -1.47 -5.62 6.93
C PHE A 44 -2.29 -6.58 6.08
N ALA A 45 -1.65 -7.68 5.66
CA ALA A 45 -2.23 -8.59 4.69
C ALA A 45 -2.71 -7.81 3.44
N ASP A 46 -3.99 -7.92 3.09
CA ASP A 46 -4.60 -7.25 1.96
C ASP A 46 -4.96 -5.77 2.19
N ASP A 47 -4.87 -5.27 3.43
CA ASP A 47 -5.19 -3.89 3.78
C ASP A 47 -3.96 -2.96 3.65
N LEU A 48 -4.13 -1.83 2.95
CA LEU A 48 -3.15 -0.76 2.83
C LEU A 48 -3.71 0.57 3.33
N VAL A 49 -3.00 1.23 4.24
CA VAL A 49 -3.33 2.56 4.76
C VAL A 49 -2.20 3.53 4.42
N LEU A 50 -2.52 4.61 3.71
CA LEU A 50 -1.58 5.70 3.45
C LEU A 50 -1.64 6.76 4.54
N LEU A 51 -0.48 7.26 4.95
CA LEU A 51 -0.34 8.32 5.95
C LEU A 51 0.43 9.49 5.36
N SER A 52 -0.03 10.71 5.65
CA SER A 52 0.68 11.92 5.29
C SER A 52 0.43 13.04 6.28
N SER A 53 1.42 13.91 6.46
CA SER A 53 1.35 15.11 7.30
C SER A 53 0.69 16.31 6.60
N SER A 54 0.39 16.21 5.29
CA SER A 54 -0.24 17.28 4.52
C SER A 54 -1.10 16.74 3.38
N TRP A 55 -2.03 17.57 2.90
CA TRP A 55 -2.85 17.25 1.72
C TRP A 55 -2.03 17.11 0.44
N ASP A 56 -1.01 17.95 0.26
CA ASP A 56 -0.08 17.85 -0.87
C ASP A 56 0.72 16.53 -0.82
N GLY A 57 1.23 16.17 0.36
CA GLY A 57 1.91 14.90 0.58
C GLY A 57 1.01 13.69 0.33
N MET A 58 -0.25 13.74 0.77
CA MET A 58 -1.23 12.69 0.48
C MET A 58 -1.48 12.56 -1.02
N THR A 59 -1.65 13.68 -1.72
CA THR A 59 -1.83 13.70 -3.19
C THR A 59 -0.64 13.07 -3.89
N LYS A 60 0.58 13.32 -3.41
CA LYS A 60 1.79 12.68 -3.93
C LYS A 60 1.81 11.17 -3.68
N ASN A 61 1.44 10.73 -2.47
CA ASN A 61 1.39 9.30 -2.12
C ASN A 61 0.34 8.56 -2.95
N ILE A 62 -0.83 9.17 -3.19
CA ILE A 62 -1.88 8.62 -4.06
C ILE A 62 -1.36 8.48 -5.50
N LYS A 63 -0.66 9.48 -6.05
CA LYS A 63 -0.07 9.37 -7.41
C LYS A 63 0.94 8.23 -7.53
N ILE A 64 1.76 8.01 -6.48
CA ILE A 64 2.69 6.88 -6.43
C ILE A 64 1.91 5.57 -6.47
N LEU A 65 0.84 5.47 -5.68
CA LEU A 65 -0.03 4.31 -5.62
C LEU A 65 -0.73 4.05 -6.96
N GLU A 66 -1.31 5.08 -7.59
CA GLU A 66 -1.95 4.98 -8.91
C GLU A 66 -0.97 4.49 -9.98
N THR A 67 0.22 5.08 -10.04
CA THR A 67 1.28 4.65 -10.97
C THR A 67 1.64 3.19 -10.75
N PHE A 68 1.68 2.75 -9.49
CA PHE A 68 1.98 1.37 -9.15
C PHE A 68 0.85 0.41 -9.58
N CYS A 69 -0.41 0.80 -9.38
CA CYS A 69 -1.58 0.07 -9.84
C CYS A 69 -1.60 -0.08 -11.36
N ASP A 70 -1.27 0.98 -12.11
CA ASP A 70 -1.17 0.93 -13.57
C ASP A 70 -0.10 -0.05 -14.06
N LEU A 71 1.04 -0.13 -13.35
CA LEU A 71 2.15 -1.02 -13.70
C LEU A 71 1.87 -2.50 -13.37
N THR A 72 1.09 -2.77 -12.32
CA THR A 72 0.87 -4.11 -11.79
C THR A 72 -0.49 -4.71 -12.17
N GLY A 73 -1.41 -3.88 -12.66
CA GLY A 73 -2.81 -4.26 -12.89
C GLY A 73 -3.62 -4.42 -11.60
N LEU A 74 -3.07 -4.02 -10.44
CA LEU A 74 -3.80 -4.01 -9.17
C LEU A 74 -4.93 -2.98 -9.21
N LYS A 75 -6.11 -3.37 -8.76
CA LYS A 75 -7.25 -2.46 -8.58
C LYS A 75 -7.45 -2.19 -7.10
N LEU A 76 -7.46 -0.92 -6.75
CA LEU A 76 -7.81 -0.48 -5.40
C LEU A 76 -9.33 -0.53 -5.24
N GLN A 77 -9.80 -1.10 -4.15
CA GLN A 77 -11.18 -0.96 -3.71
C GLN A 77 -11.24 0.09 -2.60
N GLY A 78 -11.40 1.35 -3.01
CA GLY A 78 -11.58 2.47 -2.10
C GLY A 78 -13.06 2.77 -1.92
N GLU A 79 -13.75 2.03 -1.05
CA GLU A 79 -15.06 2.43 -0.55
C GLU A 79 -15.10 2.35 0.97
N LYS A 80 -15.04 3.54 1.59
CA LYS A 80 -15.78 3.91 2.80
C LYS A 80 -15.89 5.43 2.88
#